data_AF-A0A1H6GZA4-F1
#
_entry.id   AF-A0A1H6GZA4-F1
#
_cell.length_a   1.000
_cell.length_b   1.000
_cell.length_c   1.000
_cell.angle_alpha   90.00
_cell.angle_beta   90.00
_cell.angle_gamma   90.00
#
_symmetry.space_group_name_H-M   'P 1'
#
loop_
_entity.id
_entity.type
_entity.pdbx_description
1 polymer ?
#
loop_
_entity_poly.entity_id
_entity_poly.type
_entity_poly.pdbx_seq_one_letter_code
_entity_poly.pdbx_strand_id
1 'polypeptide(L)'
;MKNIKSTIAAVMLSVLGSYMSAQIKGNQTFGDNTIQASSAFLDASSTANVTAANLGKGFIFPRADITQLALANQGTLYNAGNNPNRFDGMIVYNTASTGTAASGTLSEPIFPGFWYYDNKTTNPTGGVWRPIANAGTRENILTTETVTNRQINSAQVYGIKGTFAASGTSTSVTIPAPTGMTAMYAITIYKAGSNTVYSRELYSYDPATGAAVTGSPSMSVVYPNGTYDYVLEYLK
;
A
#
# COMPACT_ATOMS: atom_id res chain seq x y z
N MET A 1 -12.58 -49.99 -52.13
CA MET A 1 -12.47 -48.57 -51.69
C MET A 1 -13.42 -48.16 -50.55
N LYS A 2 -14.49 -48.93 -50.23
CA LYS A 2 -15.47 -48.56 -49.18
C LYS A 2 -14.91 -48.66 -47.75
N ASN A 3 -14.05 -49.63 -47.48
CA ASN A 3 -13.60 -49.97 -46.12
C ASN A 3 -12.50 -49.03 -45.60
N ILE A 4 -11.63 -48.53 -46.49
CA ILE A 4 -10.61 -47.52 -46.16
C ILE A 4 -11.23 -46.21 -45.66
N LYS A 5 -12.38 -45.83 -46.22
CA LYS A 5 -13.10 -44.62 -45.81
C LYS A 5 -13.66 -44.73 -44.39
N SER A 6 -14.18 -45.89 -44.01
CA SER A 6 -14.67 -46.14 -42.65
C SER A 6 -13.54 -46.20 -41.61
N THR A 7 -12.38 -46.78 -41.94
CA THR A 7 -11.23 -46.81 -41.02
C THR A 7 -10.65 -45.42 -40.81
N ILE A 8 -10.56 -44.60 -41.86
CA ILE A 8 -10.13 -43.18 -41.75
C ILE A 8 -11.12 -42.39 -40.90
N ALA A 9 -12.43 -42.60 -41.07
CA ALA A 9 -13.44 -41.92 -40.26
C ALA A 9 -13.37 -42.30 -38.78
N ALA A 10 -13.10 -43.56 -38.46
CA ALA A 10 -12.97 -44.03 -37.07
C ALA A 10 -11.71 -43.49 -36.37
N VAL A 11 -10.58 -43.43 -37.07
CA VAL A 11 -9.33 -42.87 -36.55
C VAL A 11 -9.46 -41.35 -36.33
N MET A 12 -10.14 -40.63 -37.22
CA MET A 12 -10.44 -39.20 -37.05
C MET A 12 -11.35 -38.94 -35.85
N LEU A 13 -12.28 -39.85 -35.53
CA LEU A 13 -13.20 -39.71 -34.40
C LEU A 13 -12.52 -40.01 -33.05
N SER A 14 -11.51 -40.89 -33.01
CA SER A 14 -10.75 -41.19 -31.79
C SER A 14 -9.75 -40.12 -31.37
N VAL A 15 -9.34 -39.23 -32.29
CA VAL A 15 -8.39 -38.13 -32.00
C VAL A 15 -9.10 -36.90 -31.39
N LEU A 16 -10.43 -36.88 -31.35
CA LEU A 16 -11.24 -35.79 -30.78
C LEU A 16 -11.53 -35.95 -29.27
N GLY A 17 -11.05 -37.02 -28.64
CA GLY A 17 -11.51 -37.47 -27.31
C GLY A 17 -10.62 -37.12 -26.11
N SER A 18 -9.85 -36.03 -26.12
CA SER A 18 -8.97 -35.76 -24.96
C SER A 18 -8.75 -34.28 -24.67
N TYR A 19 -9.68 -33.60 -23.98
CA TYR A 19 -9.33 -32.54 -23.01
C TYR A 19 -10.39 -32.46 -21.90
N MET A 20 -9.93 -32.64 -20.65
CA MET A 20 -10.68 -32.38 -19.43
C MET A 20 -10.81 -30.87 -19.25
N SER A 21 -12.01 -30.31 -19.21
CA SER A 21 -12.21 -28.88 -18.93
C SER A 21 -12.38 -28.65 -17.42
N ALA A 22 -11.46 -27.90 -16.80
CA ALA A 22 -11.82 -27.06 -15.67
C ALA A 22 -12.73 -25.94 -16.21
N GLN A 23 -13.95 -25.79 -15.68
CA GLN A 23 -14.87 -24.76 -16.18
C GLN A 23 -14.46 -23.38 -15.65
N ILE A 24 -14.08 -22.48 -16.55
CA ILE A 24 -14.10 -21.02 -16.35
C ILE A 24 -15.32 -20.51 -17.12
N LYS A 25 -16.25 -19.80 -16.46
CA LYS A 25 -17.34 -19.11 -17.17
C LYS A 25 -16.84 -17.74 -17.62
N GLY A 26 -16.89 -17.47 -18.92
CA GLY A 26 -16.64 -16.16 -19.52
C GLY A 26 -17.65 -15.91 -20.63
N ASN A 27 -17.81 -14.65 -21.01
CA ASN A 27 -18.86 -14.22 -21.94
C ASN A 27 -18.64 -14.71 -23.39
N GLN A 28 -17.61 -15.53 -23.69
CA GLN A 28 -17.30 -16.04 -25.03
C GLN A 28 -16.60 -17.43 -24.95
N THR A 29 -16.63 -18.17 -26.06
CA THR A 29 -15.92 -19.45 -26.24
C THR A 29 -14.42 -19.29 -26.05
N PHE A 30 -13.83 -20.07 -25.14
CA PHE A 30 -12.38 -20.14 -24.92
C PHE A 30 -11.74 -21.05 -25.98
N GLY A 31 -10.62 -20.62 -26.57
CA GLY A 31 -9.86 -21.45 -27.51
C GLY A 31 -8.90 -22.39 -26.78
N ASP A 32 -9.02 -23.70 -27.00
CA ASP A 32 -8.06 -24.67 -26.49
C ASP A 32 -6.67 -24.39 -27.09
N ASN A 33 -5.62 -24.31 -26.24
CA ASN A 33 -4.18 -24.03 -26.51
C ASN A 33 -3.60 -22.63 -26.17
N THR A 34 -4.26 -21.77 -25.39
CA THR A 34 -3.73 -20.41 -25.13
C THR A 34 -2.63 -20.28 -24.05
N ILE A 35 -2.20 -21.38 -23.39
CA ILE A 35 -1.29 -21.32 -22.22
C ILE A 35 -0.13 -22.35 -22.34
N GLN A 36 0.49 -22.47 -23.50
CA GLN A 36 1.69 -23.33 -23.64
C GLN A 36 2.99 -22.66 -23.17
N ALA A 37 2.96 -21.34 -22.91
CA ALA A 37 4.09 -20.54 -22.43
C ALA A 37 3.63 -19.33 -21.60
N SER A 38 2.85 -19.56 -20.52
CA SER A 38 2.36 -18.47 -19.68
C SER A 38 2.59 -18.75 -18.20
N SER A 39 2.93 -17.67 -17.48
CA SER A 39 3.21 -17.62 -16.06
C SER A 39 2.07 -16.98 -15.25
N ALA A 40 0.83 -16.99 -15.75
CA ALA A 40 -0.38 -16.73 -14.96
C ALA A 40 -1.55 -17.59 -15.43
N PHE A 41 -2.34 -18.03 -14.47
CA PHE A 41 -3.39 -19.06 -14.58
C PHE A 41 -4.70 -18.51 -14.02
N LEU A 42 -5.83 -19.02 -14.47
CA LEU A 42 -6.96 -19.22 -13.56
C LEU A 42 -6.93 -20.69 -13.14
N ASP A 43 -6.85 -20.96 -11.83
CA ASP A 43 -7.37 -22.12 -11.04
C ASP A 43 -6.48 -22.42 -9.79
N ALA A 44 -7.10 -22.42 -8.61
CA ALA A 44 -6.42 -22.56 -7.33
C ALA A 44 -7.03 -23.70 -6.49
N SER A 45 -7.57 -24.74 -7.13
CA SER A 45 -8.15 -25.87 -6.40
C SER A 45 -7.48 -27.21 -6.68
N SER A 46 -7.51 -28.06 -5.62
CA SER A 46 -7.34 -29.53 -5.59
C SER A 46 -5.90 -30.10 -5.67
N THR A 47 -5.49 -31.15 -4.92
CA THR A 47 -6.22 -32.33 -4.37
C THR A 47 -5.72 -32.81 -2.97
N ALA A 48 -6.64 -33.38 -2.17
CA ALA A 48 -6.50 -34.29 -1.02
C ALA A 48 -5.64 -33.96 0.23
N ASN A 49 -4.62 -33.10 0.17
CA ASN A 49 -3.68 -32.88 1.29
C ASN A 49 -3.49 -31.39 1.63
N VAL A 50 -4.53 -30.76 2.20
CA VAL A 50 -4.56 -29.35 2.61
C VAL A 50 -3.66 -29.00 3.83
N THR A 51 -2.85 -29.94 4.32
CA THR A 51 -1.99 -29.77 5.51
C THR A 51 -0.49 -29.80 5.21
N ALA A 52 -0.07 -30.07 3.97
CA ALA A 52 1.34 -30.03 3.59
C ALA A 52 1.78 -28.58 3.32
N ALA A 53 2.64 -28.03 4.19
CA ALA A 53 3.08 -26.63 4.15
C ALA A 53 3.73 -26.17 2.82
N ASN A 54 4.15 -27.12 1.98
CA ASN A 54 4.97 -26.88 0.79
C ASN A 54 4.14 -26.90 -0.52
N LEU A 55 2.82 -27.15 -0.44
CA LEU A 55 1.94 -27.37 -1.60
C LEU A 55 0.89 -26.26 -1.78
N GLY A 56 1.00 -25.15 -1.04
CA GLY A 56 0.12 -24.00 -1.19
C GLY A 56 0.22 -23.38 -2.59
N LYS A 57 -0.93 -23.04 -3.20
CA LYS A 57 -1.02 -22.34 -4.49
C LYS A 57 -1.44 -20.88 -4.25
N GLY A 58 -0.91 -19.94 -5.05
CA GLY A 58 -1.22 -18.50 -4.95
C GLY A 58 -1.83 -17.94 -6.25
N PHE A 59 -2.42 -16.75 -6.17
CA PHE A 59 -2.90 -16.01 -7.35
C PHE A 59 -1.77 -15.16 -7.96
N ILE A 60 -1.62 -15.20 -9.29
CA ILE A 60 -0.71 -14.33 -10.02
C ILE A 60 -1.53 -13.22 -10.68
N PHE A 61 -1.21 -11.97 -10.34
CA PHE A 61 -1.84 -10.79 -10.93
C PHE A 61 -1.01 -10.27 -12.11
N PRO A 62 -1.64 -9.56 -13.08
CA PRO A 62 -0.91 -8.90 -14.15
C PRO A 62 0.18 -7.99 -13.59
N ARG A 63 1.41 -8.16 -14.06
CA ARG A 63 2.48 -7.19 -13.82
C ARG A 63 2.32 -6.07 -14.82
N ALA A 64 2.29 -4.83 -14.34
CA ALA A 64 2.15 -3.65 -15.18
C ALA A 64 3.09 -2.55 -14.69
N ASP A 65 3.51 -1.68 -15.61
CA ASP A 65 4.09 -0.40 -15.24
C ASP A 65 2.97 0.65 -15.30
N ILE A 66 2.48 1.13 -14.16
CA ILE A 66 1.37 2.11 -14.12
C ILE A 66 1.77 3.43 -14.80
N THR A 67 3.06 3.73 -14.91
CA THR A 67 3.57 4.92 -15.62
C THR A 67 3.49 4.80 -17.13
N GLN A 68 3.25 3.58 -17.64
CA GLN A 68 3.09 3.29 -19.07
C GLN A 68 1.73 2.67 -19.40
N LEU A 69 0.98 2.21 -18.39
CA LEU A 69 -0.30 1.56 -18.54
C LEU A 69 -1.39 2.57 -18.91
N ALA A 70 -1.58 2.77 -20.21
CA ALA A 70 -2.74 3.48 -20.74
C ALA A 70 -3.98 2.57 -20.66
N LEU A 71 -5.02 3.03 -19.95
CA LEU A 71 -6.27 2.27 -19.86
C LEU A 71 -6.97 2.26 -21.22
N ALA A 72 -7.22 1.07 -21.75
CA ALA A 72 -7.84 0.87 -23.05
C ALA A 72 -8.81 -0.31 -23.05
N ASN A 73 -9.85 -0.22 -23.88
CA ASN A 73 -10.86 -1.23 -24.13
C ASN A 73 -11.03 -1.39 -25.65
N GLN A 74 -10.54 -2.49 -26.21
CA GLN A 74 -10.58 -2.78 -27.66
C GLN A 74 -9.97 -1.66 -28.53
N GLY A 75 -8.85 -1.07 -28.10
CA GLY A 75 -8.17 0.02 -28.84
C GLY A 75 -8.84 1.40 -28.73
N THR A 76 -9.90 1.53 -27.92
CA THR A 76 -10.54 2.81 -27.58
C THR A 76 -10.58 3.01 -26.07
N LEU A 77 -10.82 4.23 -25.57
CA LEU A 77 -10.79 4.52 -24.13
C LEU A 77 -11.94 3.86 -23.34
N TYR A 78 -13.08 3.56 -23.97
CA TYR A 78 -14.27 3.08 -23.27
C TYR A 78 -15.19 2.24 -24.17
N ASN A 79 -15.58 1.07 -23.66
CA ASN A 79 -16.72 0.31 -24.16
C ASN A 79 -17.55 -0.18 -22.96
N ALA A 80 -18.76 0.38 -22.82
CA ALA A 80 -19.68 0.07 -21.72
C ALA A 80 -20.09 -1.41 -21.65
N GLY A 81 -20.12 -2.11 -22.79
CA GLY A 81 -20.46 -3.54 -22.85
C GLY A 81 -19.36 -4.46 -22.30
N ASN A 82 -18.11 -3.99 -22.29
CA ASN A 82 -16.96 -4.79 -21.88
C ASN A 82 -16.40 -4.38 -20.52
N ASN A 83 -16.51 -3.08 -20.18
CA ASN A 83 -16.08 -2.56 -18.89
C ASN A 83 -17.07 -1.48 -18.41
N PRO A 84 -18.27 -1.87 -17.97
CA PRO A 84 -19.30 -0.92 -17.54
C PRO A 84 -18.82 -0.04 -16.38
N ASN A 85 -17.95 -0.58 -15.53
CA ASN A 85 -17.41 0.08 -14.36
C ASN A 85 -16.08 0.81 -14.62
N ARG A 86 -15.68 1.00 -15.89
CA ARG A 86 -14.55 1.88 -16.26
C ARG A 86 -13.25 1.56 -15.50
N PHE A 87 -12.95 0.27 -15.40
CA PHE A 87 -11.79 -0.30 -14.71
C PHE A 87 -11.78 -0.15 -13.18
N ASP A 88 -12.89 0.30 -12.56
CA ASP A 88 -13.04 0.34 -11.11
C ASP A 88 -12.83 -1.06 -10.51
N GLY A 89 -11.91 -1.14 -9.55
CA GLY A 89 -11.50 -2.38 -8.88
C GLY A 89 -10.46 -3.21 -9.64
N MET A 90 -9.90 -2.74 -10.76
CA MET A 90 -8.82 -3.45 -11.45
C MET A 90 -7.57 -3.52 -10.58
N ILE A 91 -7.02 -4.72 -10.41
CA ILE A 91 -5.81 -4.97 -9.60
C ILE A 91 -4.63 -5.35 -10.50
N VAL A 92 -3.47 -4.74 -10.25
CA VAL A 92 -2.21 -5.07 -10.91
C VAL A 92 -1.07 -5.15 -9.89
N TYR A 93 -0.01 -5.88 -10.21
CA TYR A 93 1.28 -5.73 -9.55
C TYR A 93 2.09 -4.68 -10.34
N ASN A 94 2.21 -3.47 -9.80
CA ASN A 94 3.02 -2.41 -10.38
C ASN A 94 4.52 -2.76 -10.31
N THR A 95 5.26 -2.47 -11.38
CA THR A 95 6.72 -2.67 -11.45
C THR A 95 7.52 -1.36 -11.41
N ALA A 96 6.89 -0.21 -11.63
CA ALA A 96 7.58 1.08 -11.56
C ALA A 96 7.96 1.47 -10.12
N SER A 97 9.12 2.11 -9.96
CA SER A 97 9.63 2.60 -8.68
C SER A 97 9.53 4.11 -8.50
N THR A 98 9.27 4.86 -9.58
CA THR A 98 9.08 6.31 -9.60
C THR A 98 8.22 6.70 -10.81
N GLY A 99 7.72 7.94 -10.85
CA GLY A 99 6.99 8.50 -12.00
C GLY A 99 5.53 8.86 -11.68
N THR A 100 4.77 9.12 -12.75
CA THR A 100 3.33 9.48 -12.69
C THR A 100 2.53 8.48 -13.50
N ALA A 101 1.25 8.29 -13.17
CA ALA A 101 0.39 7.35 -13.90
C ALA A 101 0.16 7.81 -15.35
N ALA A 102 0.20 6.88 -16.30
CA ALA A 102 -0.18 7.14 -17.70
C ALA A 102 -1.70 7.39 -17.86
N SER A 103 -2.51 6.88 -16.93
CA SER A 103 -3.96 7.06 -16.91
C SER A 103 -4.45 7.17 -15.47
N GLY A 104 -5.27 8.19 -15.20
CA GLY A 104 -5.64 8.55 -13.83
C GLY A 104 -4.54 9.29 -13.09
N THR A 105 -4.65 9.30 -11.76
CA THR A 105 -3.64 9.86 -10.86
C THR A 105 -3.15 8.80 -9.88
N LEU A 106 -2.08 9.10 -9.14
CA LEU A 106 -1.59 8.26 -8.05
C LEU A 106 -2.03 8.87 -6.72
N SER A 107 -2.45 8.04 -5.75
CA SER A 107 -2.74 8.52 -4.39
C SER A 107 -1.48 8.88 -3.59
N GLU A 108 -0.33 8.36 -3.99
CA GLU A 108 0.96 8.52 -3.33
C GLU A 108 2.11 8.25 -4.33
N PRO A 109 3.38 8.54 -3.99
CA PRO A 109 4.51 8.19 -4.85
C PRO A 109 4.49 6.70 -5.23
N ILE A 110 4.64 6.40 -6.51
CA ILE A 110 4.55 5.04 -7.04
C ILE A 110 5.73 4.15 -6.57
N PHE A 111 5.46 2.88 -6.30
CA PHE A 111 6.46 1.87 -5.92
C PHE A 111 6.02 0.48 -6.40
N PRO A 112 6.95 -0.51 -6.49
CA PRO A 112 6.61 -1.85 -6.91
C PRO A 112 5.73 -2.55 -5.86
N GLY A 113 4.60 -3.14 -6.28
CA GLY A 113 3.66 -3.76 -5.36
C GLY A 113 2.26 -3.90 -5.94
N PHE A 114 1.30 -4.35 -5.14
CA PHE A 114 -0.08 -4.46 -5.59
C PHE A 114 -0.79 -3.11 -5.55
N TRP A 115 -1.43 -2.74 -6.64
CA TRP A 115 -2.23 -1.52 -6.79
C TRP A 115 -3.60 -1.86 -7.35
N TYR A 116 -4.61 -1.08 -6.99
CA TYR A 116 -5.94 -1.11 -7.55
C TYR A 116 -6.34 0.25 -8.13
N TYR A 117 -7.18 0.23 -9.15
CA TYR A 117 -7.75 1.45 -9.75
C TYR A 117 -9.12 1.74 -9.13
N ASP A 118 -9.22 2.87 -8.43
CA ASP A 118 -10.46 3.37 -7.82
C ASP A 118 -11.09 4.42 -8.73
N ASN A 119 -12.20 4.08 -9.39
CA ASN A 119 -12.83 4.97 -10.36
C ASN A 119 -14.34 5.07 -10.13
N LYS A 120 -14.75 6.09 -9.36
CA LYS A 120 -16.17 6.41 -9.14
C LYS A 120 -16.72 7.43 -10.15
N THR A 121 -15.94 7.78 -11.16
CA THR A 121 -16.28 8.84 -12.11
C THR A 121 -16.94 8.29 -13.38
N THR A 122 -17.49 9.18 -14.19
CA THR A 122 -17.98 8.88 -15.53
C THR A 122 -16.87 8.93 -16.60
N ASN A 123 -15.59 8.90 -16.22
CA ASN A 123 -14.44 8.92 -17.14
C ASN A 123 -13.49 7.75 -16.85
N PRO A 124 -13.12 6.89 -17.83
CA PRO A 124 -12.18 5.79 -17.61
C PRO A 124 -10.80 6.21 -17.11
N THR A 125 -10.37 7.43 -17.38
CA THR A 125 -9.08 7.97 -16.91
C THR A 125 -9.24 8.92 -15.72
N GLY A 126 -10.44 9.04 -15.15
CA GLY A 126 -10.73 9.92 -14.01
C GLY A 126 -10.47 9.30 -12.64
N GLY A 127 -10.11 8.01 -12.59
CA GLY A 127 -9.84 7.29 -11.36
C GLY A 127 -8.43 7.50 -10.80
N VAL A 128 -8.23 6.98 -9.60
CA VAL A 128 -7.00 7.07 -8.81
C VAL A 128 -6.43 5.68 -8.59
N TRP A 129 -5.16 5.49 -8.89
CA TRP A 129 -4.41 4.30 -8.51
C TRP A 129 -4.05 4.38 -7.03
N ARG A 130 -4.36 3.31 -6.30
CA ARG A 130 -4.12 3.17 -4.87
C ARG A 130 -3.41 1.83 -4.59
N PRO A 131 -2.43 1.76 -3.68
CA PRO A 131 -1.84 0.48 -3.33
C PRO A 131 -2.80 -0.38 -2.49
N ILE A 132 -2.83 -1.69 -2.75
CA ILE A 132 -3.61 -2.68 -1.96
C ILE A 132 -2.89 -2.99 -0.65
N ALA A 133 -1.57 -3.04 -0.68
CA ALA A 133 -0.72 -3.13 0.49
C ALA A 133 0.09 -1.83 0.57
N ASN A 134 -0.22 -1.07 1.60
CA ASN A 134 0.18 0.31 1.79
C ASN A 134 1.71 0.45 1.80
N ALA A 135 2.26 1.39 1.02
CA ALA A 135 3.51 2.04 1.45
C ALA A 135 3.29 2.84 2.74
N GLY A 136 2.04 3.09 3.15
CA GLY A 136 1.63 3.61 4.46
C GLY A 136 1.54 2.60 5.61
N THR A 137 2.37 1.54 5.63
CA THR A 137 2.86 1.06 6.95
C THR A 137 3.85 2.06 7.56
N ARG A 138 4.36 2.98 6.75
CA ARG A 138 5.24 4.06 7.17
C ARG A 138 4.40 5.31 7.41
N GLU A 139 4.26 5.68 8.67
CA GLU A 139 3.81 7.02 9.05
C GLU A 139 4.95 8.02 8.80
N ASN A 140 4.66 9.09 8.05
CA ASN A 140 5.61 10.17 7.83
C ASN A 140 5.23 11.35 8.72
N ILE A 141 5.90 11.52 9.84
CA ILE A 141 5.60 12.60 10.79
C ILE A 141 6.11 13.94 10.24
N LEU A 142 5.17 14.85 9.98
CA LEU A 142 5.43 16.17 9.41
C LEU A 142 5.39 17.28 10.47
N THR A 143 5.72 18.52 10.07
CA THR A 143 5.52 19.72 10.90
C THR A 143 4.05 20.11 11.07
N THR A 144 3.16 19.48 10.31
CA THR A 144 1.72 19.48 10.51
C THR A 144 1.29 18.17 11.18
N GLU A 145 0.16 18.20 11.87
CA GLU A 145 -0.43 17.00 12.47
C GLU A 145 -0.51 15.85 11.47
N THR A 146 0.00 14.70 11.89
CA THR A 146 -0.01 13.44 11.15
C THR A 146 -0.81 12.42 11.94
N VAL A 147 -1.78 11.77 11.31
CA VAL A 147 -2.49 10.63 11.91
C VAL A 147 -1.56 9.42 11.88
N THR A 148 -1.28 8.85 13.05
CA THR A 148 -0.38 7.68 13.18
C THR A 148 -1.12 6.36 12.96
N ASN A 149 -0.37 5.27 12.81
CA ASN A 149 -0.93 3.92 12.78
C ASN A 149 -1.14 3.34 14.20
N ARG A 150 -1.13 4.18 15.25
CA ARG A 150 -1.28 3.79 16.65
C ARG A 150 -2.60 4.26 17.25
N GLN A 151 -3.17 3.43 18.12
CA GLN A 151 -4.29 3.79 18.99
C GLN A 151 -4.01 3.29 20.41
N ILE A 152 -4.51 4.03 21.40
CA ILE A 152 -4.48 3.62 22.81
C ILE A 152 -5.87 3.75 23.39
N ASN A 153 -6.40 2.68 23.96
CA ASN A 153 -7.76 2.63 24.48
C ASN A 153 -8.79 3.15 23.47
N SER A 154 -8.62 2.76 22.20
CA SER A 154 -9.43 3.20 21.05
C SER A 154 -9.35 4.71 20.72
N ALA A 155 -8.49 5.48 21.38
CA ALA A 155 -8.18 6.85 21.02
C ALA A 155 -7.05 6.89 19.98
N GLN A 156 -7.21 7.76 18.98
CA GLN A 156 -6.23 7.96 17.92
C GLN A 156 -4.98 8.67 18.46
N VAL A 157 -3.80 8.13 18.16
CA VAL A 157 -2.53 8.84 18.41
C VAL A 157 -2.18 9.68 17.19
N TYR A 158 -1.83 10.94 17.42
CA TYR A 158 -1.36 11.87 16.40
C TYR A 158 0.13 12.14 16.61
N GLY A 159 0.84 12.52 15.56
CA GLY A 159 2.26 12.86 15.61
C GLY A 159 2.56 14.20 14.92
N ILE A 160 3.52 14.94 15.46
CA ILE A 160 4.01 16.18 14.86
C ILE A 160 5.53 16.30 15.07
N LYS A 161 6.23 16.88 14.09
CA LYS A 161 7.64 17.24 14.18
C LYS A 161 7.77 18.73 14.50
N GLY A 162 8.72 19.09 15.34
CA GLY A 162 9.06 20.48 15.58
C GLY A 162 10.49 20.65 16.05
N THR A 163 10.79 21.85 16.53
CA THR A 163 12.09 22.20 17.11
C THR A 163 11.91 23.00 18.38
N PHE A 164 12.86 22.89 19.31
CA PHE A 164 12.97 23.80 20.47
C PHE A 164 14.42 24.26 20.66
N ALA A 165 14.61 25.39 21.35
CA ALA A 165 15.93 25.90 21.72
C ALA A 165 16.25 25.58 23.18
N ALA A 166 17.45 25.07 23.44
CA ALA A 166 18.02 24.93 24.77
C ALA A 166 19.07 26.02 25.00
N SER A 167 19.10 26.63 26.19
CA SER A 167 20.02 27.75 26.49
C SER A 167 21.44 27.31 26.88
N GLY A 168 21.65 26.03 27.19
CA GLY A 168 22.91 25.56 27.80
C GLY A 168 23.03 25.85 29.30
N THR A 169 22.05 26.52 29.91
CA THR A 169 22.10 26.99 31.31
C THR A 169 20.86 26.67 32.13
N SER A 170 19.77 26.24 31.48
CA SER A 170 18.48 25.95 32.08
C SER A 170 17.98 24.58 31.64
N THR A 171 17.24 23.91 32.50
CA THR A 171 16.48 22.69 32.17
C THR A 171 15.10 23.00 31.60
N SER A 172 14.66 24.25 31.69
CA SER A 172 13.38 24.70 31.16
C SER A 172 13.50 25.02 29.67
N VAL A 173 12.58 24.46 28.89
CA VAL A 173 12.43 24.70 27.45
C VAL A 173 10.94 24.84 27.10
N THR A 174 10.65 25.27 25.87
CA THR A 174 9.28 25.33 25.35
C THR A 174 9.15 24.42 24.14
N ILE A 175 8.25 23.44 24.24
CA ILE A 175 7.87 22.52 23.18
C ILE A 175 6.38 22.77 22.89
N PRO A 176 6.04 23.51 21.83
CA PRO A 176 4.67 23.93 21.56
C PRO A 176 3.69 22.76 21.57
N ALA A 177 2.62 22.90 22.37
CA ALA A 177 1.54 21.93 22.40
C ALA A 177 0.66 22.05 21.14
N PRO A 178 0.40 20.95 20.41
CA PRO A 178 -0.51 20.97 19.28
C PRO A 178 -1.94 21.31 19.70
N THR A 179 -2.68 21.98 18.81
CA THR A 179 -4.06 22.39 19.06
C THR A 179 -4.94 21.19 19.41
N GLY A 180 -5.61 21.25 20.58
CA GLY A 180 -6.52 20.21 21.04
C GLY A 180 -5.83 19.01 21.69
N MET A 181 -4.51 19.05 21.91
CA MET A 181 -3.79 18.03 22.67
C MET A 181 -4.33 17.93 24.10
N THR A 182 -4.70 16.72 24.50
CA THR A 182 -5.15 16.42 25.88
C THR A 182 -4.09 15.69 26.70
N ALA A 183 -3.24 14.91 26.05
CA ALA A 183 -2.14 14.21 26.71
C ALA A 183 -0.96 13.95 25.76
N MET A 184 0.26 13.96 26.30
CA MET A 184 1.45 13.47 25.61
C MET A 184 1.48 11.95 25.67
N TYR A 185 1.59 11.31 24.52
CA TYR A 185 1.80 9.87 24.43
C TYR A 185 3.30 9.53 24.48
N ALA A 186 4.10 10.19 23.65
CA ALA A 186 5.54 9.98 23.58
C ALA A 186 6.25 11.21 23.01
N ILE A 187 7.55 11.31 23.28
CA ILE A 187 8.43 12.27 22.61
C ILE A 187 9.74 11.59 22.22
N THR A 188 10.26 11.92 21.05
CA THR A 188 11.64 11.59 20.64
C THR A 188 12.35 12.88 20.29
N ILE A 189 13.44 13.17 20.99
CA ILE A 189 14.28 14.34 20.80
C ILE A 189 15.55 13.90 20.09
N TYR A 190 15.94 14.61 19.04
CA TYR A 190 17.14 14.36 18.26
C TYR A 190 18.20 15.41 18.53
N LYS A 191 19.46 15.03 18.41
CA LYS A 191 20.57 15.98 18.51
C LYS A 191 20.46 17.01 17.39
N ALA A 192 20.80 18.26 17.70
CA ALA A 192 20.81 19.38 16.76
C ALA A 192 21.41 19.01 15.39
N GLY A 193 20.62 19.16 14.32
CA GLY A 193 21.05 18.95 12.95
C GLY A 193 21.41 17.50 12.61
N SER A 194 20.97 16.51 13.41
CA SER A 194 21.20 15.10 13.14
C SER A 194 19.92 14.27 13.36
N ASN A 195 19.88 13.08 12.75
CA ASN A 195 18.83 12.09 13.00
C ASN A 195 19.17 11.15 14.17
N THR A 196 20.12 11.54 15.03
CA THR A 196 20.54 10.75 16.18
C THR A 196 19.64 11.07 17.37
N VAL A 197 18.98 10.05 17.92
CA VAL A 197 18.16 10.22 19.12
C VAL A 197 19.05 10.65 20.29
N TYR A 198 18.65 11.75 20.92
CA TYR A 198 19.29 12.35 22.09
C TYR A 198 18.56 11.97 23.38
N SER A 199 17.22 12.03 23.38
CA SER A 199 16.37 11.62 24.50
C SER A 199 15.02 11.10 23.99
N ARG A 200 14.32 10.31 24.80
CA ARG A 200 12.93 9.91 24.59
C ARG A 200 11.99 10.32 25.73
N GLU A 201 12.50 11.16 26.61
CA GLU A 201 11.85 11.51 27.87
C GLU A 201 11.97 13.00 28.13
N LEU A 202 11.01 13.49 28.92
CA LEU A 202 11.02 14.78 29.60
C LEU A 202 10.81 14.51 31.09
N TYR A 203 11.41 15.36 31.94
CA TYR A 203 11.13 15.34 33.39
C TYR A 203 9.66 15.76 33.63
N SER A 204 9.20 16.78 32.92
CA SER A 204 7.80 17.20 32.92
C SER A 204 7.42 17.88 31.60
N TYR A 205 6.12 17.85 31.29
CA TYR A 205 5.52 18.51 30.14
C TYR A 205 4.11 19.00 30.49
N ASP A 206 3.82 20.27 30.21
CA ASP A 206 2.50 20.86 30.35
C ASP A 206 1.81 20.99 28.97
N PRO A 207 0.77 20.19 28.68
CA PRO A 207 0.07 20.24 27.39
C PRO A 207 -0.76 21.52 27.17
N ALA A 208 -1.01 22.33 28.19
CA ALA A 208 -1.76 23.58 28.03
C ALA A 208 -0.86 24.73 27.54
N THR A 209 0.40 24.75 27.98
CA THR A 209 1.34 25.86 27.71
C THR A 209 2.51 25.46 26.81
N GLY A 210 2.79 24.16 26.67
CA GLY A 210 4.01 23.65 26.04
C GLY A 210 5.27 23.85 26.89
N ALA A 211 5.14 24.26 28.15
CA ALA A 211 6.27 24.33 29.07
C ALA A 211 6.80 22.92 29.35
N ALA A 212 8.12 22.73 29.24
CA ALA A 212 8.75 21.43 29.40
C ALA A 212 10.04 21.54 30.22
N VAL A 213 10.35 20.48 30.97
CA VAL A 213 11.65 20.33 31.64
C VAL A 213 12.38 19.15 31.05
N THR A 214 13.59 19.39 30.53
CA THR A 214 14.43 18.36 29.92
C THR A 214 14.99 17.40 30.98
N GLY A 215 15.03 16.11 30.64
CA GLY A 215 15.51 15.06 31.55
C GLY A 215 14.64 13.80 31.52
N SER A 216 14.81 12.95 32.52
CA SER A 216 13.95 11.79 32.79
C SER A 216 13.12 12.05 34.06
N PRO A 217 12.07 11.28 34.36
CA PRO A 217 11.21 11.51 35.53
C PRO A 217 11.95 11.62 36.88
N SER A 218 13.16 11.06 36.99
CA SER A 218 13.98 11.08 38.20
C SER A 218 15.06 12.16 38.22
N MET A 219 15.36 12.81 37.09
CA MET A 219 16.46 13.76 36.98
C MET A 219 16.27 14.75 35.83
N SER A 220 16.28 16.06 36.13
CA SER A 220 16.37 17.10 35.11
C SER A 220 17.79 17.25 34.60
N VAL A 221 17.96 17.52 33.30
CA VAL A 221 19.27 17.64 32.63
C VAL A 221 19.32 18.92 31.82
N VAL A 222 20.35 19.75 32.05
CA VAL A 222 20.60 20.93 31.21
C VAL A 222 21.16 20.47 29.88
N TYR A 223 20.42 20.68 28.80
CA TYR A 223 20.90 20.36 27.45
C TYR A 223 21.89 21.45 26.99
N PRO A 224 22.97 21.10 26.27
CA PRO A 224 23.85 22.08 25.64
C PRO A 224 23.10 23.13 24.83
N ASN A 225 23.67 24.33 24.74
CA ASN A 225 23.07 25.39 23.93
C ASN A 225 22.93 24.95 22.47
N GLY A 226 21.71 25.05 21.91
CA GLY A 226 21.43 24.63 20.55
C GLY A 226 19.94 24.48 20.24
N THR A 227 19.64 24.17 18.97
CA THR A 227 18.29 23.85 18.49
C THR A 227 18.15 22.35 18.32
N TYR A 228 17.14 21.75 18.92
CA TYR A 228 16.88 20.32 18.89
C TYR A 228 15.62 20.03 18.09
N ASP A 229 15.67 19.01 17.23
CA ASP A 229 14.49 18.48 16.56
C ASP A 229 13.74 17.54 17.51
N TYR A 230 12.42 17.49 17.41
CA TYR A 230 11.61 16.50 18.13
C TYR A 230 10.48 15.94 17.27
N VAL A 231 10.06 14.74 17.61
CA VAL A 231 8.76 14.16 17.25
C VAL A 231 7.95 14.02 18.52
N LEU A 232 6.79 14.65 18.57
CA LEU A 232 5.82 14.58 19.66
C LEU A 232 4.62 13.78 19.19
N GLU A 233 4.31 12.68 19.90
CA GLU A 233 3.10 11.89 19.70
C GLU A 233 2.11 12.18 20.84
N TYR A 234 0.83 12.34 20.52
CA TYR A 234 -0.17 12.85 21.47
C TYR A 234 -1.59 12.36 21.18
N LEU A 235 -2.45 12.55 22.17
CA LEU A 235 -3.88 12.27 22.14
C LEU A 235 -4.67 13.59 22.07
N LYS A 236 -5.88 13.51 21.50
CA LYS A 236 -6.87 14.59 21.48
C LYS A 236 -8.14 14.11 22.16
#